data_AF-A0A959YYW3-F1
#
_entry.id   AF-A0A959YYW3-F1
#
_cell.length_a   1.000
_cell.length_b   1.000
_cell.length_c   1.000
_cell.angle_alpha   90.00
_cell.angle_beta   90.00
_cell.angle_gamma   90.00
#
_symmetry.space_group_name_H-M   'P 1'
#
loop_
_entity.id
_entity.type
_entity.pdbx_description
1 polymer ?
#
loop_
_entity_poly.entity_id
_entity_poly.type
_entity_poly.pdbx_seq_one_letter_code
_entity_poly.pdbx_strand_id
1 'polypeptide(L)'
;MDRPLVAIARGGYSGESVISHQSAERMMLALDHDRYRGVFITISQDGWSAEDRHGNPLVLDRDGMTIQDMDGPGQVEMVLIAIHGSPGEDGRLQGFLDLMGIPYQTGGVLNSALTFNKHTTTAL
;
A
#
# COMPACT_ATOMS: atom_id res chain seq x y z
N MET A 1 6.56 -18.74 -14.61
CA MET A 1 5.20 -18.14 -14.53
C MET A 1 5.39 -16.69 -14.21
N ASP A 2 4.57 -15.81 -14.77
CA ASP A 2 4.58 -14.41 -14.35
C ASP A 2 4.11 -14.35 -12.89
N ARG A 3 4.90 -13.71 -12.03
CA ARG A 3 4.65 -13.67 -10.58
C ARG A 3 3.77 -12.46 -10.31
N PRO A 4 2.68 -12.59 -9.54
CA PRO A 4 1.82 -11.44 -9.27
C PRO A 4 2.55 -10.29 -8.61
N LEU A 5 2.26 -9.07 -9.07
CA LEU A 5 2.86 -7.86 -8.53
C LEU A 5 2.08 -7.40 -7.28
N VAL A 6 2.75 -7.45 -6.14
CA VAL A 6 2.24 -7.04 -4.84
C VAL A 6 2.91 -5.72 -4.46
N ALA A 7 2.10 -4.68 -4.32
CA ALA A 7 2.58 -3.39 -3.83
C ALA A 7 2.46 -3.32 -2.31
N ILE A 8 3.51 -2.86 -1.64
CA ILE A 8 3.49 -2.57 -0.20
C ILE A 8 3.38 -1.06 -0.05
N ALA A 9 2.21 -0.58 0.36
CA ALA A 9 1.93 0.84 0.55
C ALA A 9 2.50 1.32 1.89
N ARG A 10 3.34 2.36 1.86
CA ARG A 10 4.04 2.92 3.03
C ARG A 10 3.99 4.45 3.04
N GLY A 11 4.44 5.05 4.14
CA GLY A 11 4.43 6.50 4.35
C GLY A 11 3.20 6.95 5.12
N GLY A 12 2.37 7.78 4.51
CA GLY A 12 1.18 8.38 5.11
C GLY A 12 1.36 9.85 5.47
N TYR A 13 0.30 10.43 6.01
CA TYR A 13 0.19 11.87 6.30
C TYR A 13 0.46 12.22 7.76
N SER A 14 0.76 11.21 8.58
CA SER A 14 0.98 11.34 10.02
C SER A 14 2.49 11.40 10.34
N GLY A 15 2.81 11.78 11.58
CA GLY A 15 4.16 11.65 12.12
C GLY A 15 4.65 10.19 12.25
N GLU A 16 3.78 9.22 12.01
CA GLU A 16 4.08 7.78 12.08
C GLU A 16 4.61 7.21 10.76
N SER A 17 4.85 8.06 9.75
CA SER A 17 5.44 7.66 8.47
C SER A 17 6.73 6.84 8.64
N VAL A 18 7.61 7.22 9.58
CA VAL A 18 8.83 6.45 9.87
C VAL A 18 8.52 5.01 10.31
N ILE A 19 7.48 4.83 11.13
CA ILE A 19 7.02 3.51 11.58
C ILE A 19 6.37 2.73 10.43
N SER A 20 5.68 3.43 9.53
CA SER A 20 5.12 2.83 8.31
C SER A 20 6.20 2.25 7.41
N HIS A 21 7.28 3.01 7.15
CA HIS A 21 8.42 2.52 6.37
C HIS A 21 9.04 1.27 7.00
N GLN A 22 9.29 1.27 8.32
CA GLN A 22 9.83 0.10 9.02
C GLN A 22 8.89 -1.13 8.94
N SER A 23 7.58 -0.91 8.98
CA SER A 23 6.58 -1.97 8.84
C SER A 23 6.59 -2.55 7.43
N ALA A 24 6.69 -1.69 6.42
CA ALA A 24 6.78 -2.09 5.02
C ALA A 24 8.04 -2.91 4.72
N GLU A 25 9.21 -2.51 5.26
CA GLU A 25 10.45 -3.28 5.12
C GLU A 25 10.31 -4.71 5.67
N ARG A 26 9.63 -4.88 6.81
CA ARG A 26 9.34 -6.20 7.38
C ARG A 26 8.41 -7.02 6.51
N MET A 27 7.38 -6.39 5.92
CA MET A 27 6.47 -7.06 4.98
C MET A 27 7.21 -7.50 3.72
N MET A 28 8.10 -6.66 3.18
CA MET A 28 8.91 -6.99 2.01
C MET A 28 9.85 -8.16 2.30
N LEU A 29 10.51 -8.16 3.46
CA LEU A 29 11.39 -9.25 3.89
C LEU A 29 10.65 -10.58 4.06
N ALA A 30 9.40 -10.54 4.52
CA ALA A 30 8.57 -11.72 4.72
C ALA A 30 7.88 -12.21 3.44
N LEU A 31 7.88 -11.41 2.36
CA LEU A 31 7.23 -11.76 1.11
C LEU A 31 7.97 -12.90 0.43
N ASP A 32 7.23 -13.93 0.02
CA ASP A 32 7.79 -15.03 -0.79
C ASP A 32 8.09 -14.52 -2.21
N HIS A 33 9.36 -14.18 -2.44
CA HIS A 33 9.81 -13.64 -3.71
C HIS A 33 9.86 -14.68 -4.84
N ASP A 34 9.75 -15.98 -4.57
CA ASP A 34 9.63 -16.98 -5.64
C ASP A 34 8.19 -17.02 -6.18
N ARG A 35 7.23 -16.59 -5.36
CA ARG A 35 5.79 -16.53 -5.72
C ARG A 35 5.32 -15.16 -6.16
N TYR A 36 5.88 -14.09 -5.61
CA TYR A 36 5.40 -12.72 -5.80
C TYR A 36 6.53 -11.76 -6.21
N ARG A 37 6.18 -10.75 -7.01
CA ARG A 37 7.03 -9.58 -7.26
C ARG A 37 6.61 -8.49 -6.28
N GLY A 38 7.51 -8.06 -5.41
CA GLY A 38 7.24 -7.03 -4.40
C GLY A 38 7.79 -5.68 -4.81
N VAL A 39 7.00 -4.62 -4.67
CA VAL A 39 7.43 -3.23 -4.82
C VAL A 39 6.94 -2.39 -3.65
N PHE A 40 7.61 -1.28 -3.38
CA PHE A 40 7.11 -0.27 -2.46
C PHE A 40 6.32 0.78 -3.24
N ILE A 41 5.18 1.20 -2.69
CA ILE A 41 4.50 2.45 -3.09
C ILE A 41 4.51 3.37 -1.88
N THR A 42 5.24 4.48 -1.98
CA THR A 42 5.26 5.50 -0.92
C THR A 42 4.17 6.53 -1.21
N ILE A 43 3.28 6.73 -0.24
CA ILE A 43 2.16 7.67 -0.32
C ILE A 43 2.44 8.82 0.62
N SER A 44 2.56 10.05 0.09
CA SER A 44 2.71 11.27 0.89
C SER A 44 1.71 12.34 0.43
N GLN A 45 1.72 13.50 1.11
CA GLN A 45 0.92 14.65 0.68
C GLN A 45 1.44 15.26 -0.63
N ASP A 46 2.73 15.10 -0.91
CA ASP A 46 3.38 15.66 -2.10
C ASP A 46 3.22 14.79 -3.34
N GLY A 47 2.83 13.53 -3.17
CA GLY A 47 2.62 12.61 -4.28
C GLY A 47 2.82 11.15 -3.91
N TRP A 48 2.76 10.31 -4.94
CA TRP A 48 3.00 8.87 -4.83
C TRP A 48 4.26 8.54 -5.62
N SER A 49 5.12 7.70 -5.06
CA SER A 49 6.32 7.19 -5.73
C SER A 49 6.41 5.68 -5.57
N ALA A 50 7.15 5.02 -6.46
CA ALA A 50 7.41 3.59 -6.37
C ALA A 50 8.90 3.29 -6.38
N GLU A 51 9.28 2.24 -5.65
CA GLU A 51 10.63 1.71 -5.60
C GLU A 51 10.58 0.18 -5.67
N ASP A 52 11.60 -0.44 -6.25
CA ASP A 52 11.79 -1.88 -6.10
C ASP A 52 12.22 -2.23 -4.66
N ARG A 53 12.32 -3.53 -4.36
CA ARG A 53 12.77 -4.00 -3.03
C ARG A 53 14.21 -3.59 -2.66
N HIS A 54 14.98 -3.06 -3.60
CA HIS A 54 16.36 -2.60 -3.41
C HIS A 54 16.44 -1.07 -3.28
N GLY A 55 15.30 -0.36 -3.37
CA GLY A 55 15.24 1.10 -3.29
C GLY A 55 15.50 1.81 -4.62
N ASN A 56 15.54 1.08 -5.74
CA ASN A 56 15.67 1.71 -7.05
C ASN A 56 14.32 2.33 -7.45
N PRO A 57 14.29 3.59 -7.94
CA PRO A 57 13.05 4.23 -8.37
C PRO A 57 12.40 3.49 -9.53
N LEU A 58 11.08 3.37 -9.49
CA LEU A 58 10.24 2.80 -10.54
C LEU A 58 9.26 3.85 -11.05
N VAL A 59 8.75 3.66 -12.28
CA VAL A 59 7.68 4.51 -12.82
C VAL A 59 6.34 3.93 -12.40
N LEU A 60 5.59 4.72 -11.61
CA LEU A 60 4.23 4.43 -11.21
C LEU A 60 3.24 5.24 -12.05
N ASP A 61 2.34 4.55 -12.74
CA ASP A 61 1.08 5.13 -13.17
C ASP A 61 0.04 4.87 -12.08
N ARG A 62 -0.29 5.91 -11.32
CA ARG A 62 -1.24 5.84 -10.20
C ARG A 62 -2.67 5.57 -10.68
N ASP A 63 -3.06 6.12 -11.82
CA ASP A 63 -4.44 6.04 -12.29
C ASP A 63 -4.74 4.64 -12.84
N GLY A 64 -3.76 4.01 -13.48
CA GLY A 64 -3.83 2.60 -13.88
C GLY A 64 -3.38 1.61 -12.79
N MET A 65 -2.76 2.08 -11.70
CA MET A 65 -2.05 1.26 -10.72
C MET A 65 -1.10 0.26 -11.41
N THR A 66 -0.28 0.77 -12.32
CA THR A 66 0.74 -0.01 -13.04
C THR A 66 2.14 0.47 -12.70
N ILE A 67 3.08 -0.47 -12.73
CA ILE A 67 4.50 -0.23 -12.44
C ILE A 67 5.30 -0.63 -13.67
N GLN A 68 6.19 0.24 -14.14
CA GLN A 68 7.28 -0.18 -15.04
C GLN A 68 8.51 -0.49 -14.22
N ASP A 69 8.95 -1.75 -14.29
CA ASP A 69 10.24 -2.18 -13.77
C ASP A 69 11.12 -2.80 -14.88
N MET A 70 12.22 -3.42 -14.47
CA MET A 70 13.19 -4.05 -15.38
C MET A 70 12.59 -5.19 -16.21
N ASP A 71 11.55 -5.86 -15.72
CA ASP A 71 10.88 -6.98 -16.39
C ASP A 71 9.72 -6.48 -17.29
N GLY A 72 9.43 -5.18 -17.29
CA GLY A 72 8.40 -4.53 -18.10
C GLY A 72 7.22 -3.99 -17.27
N PRO A 73 6.14 -3.52 -17.93
CA PRO A 73 4.95 -3.04 -17.24
C PRO A 73 4.21 -4.19 -16.53
N GLY A 74 3.87 -4.00 -15.26
CA GLY A 74 3.08 -4.93 -14.46
C GLY A 74 1.89 -4.23 -13.80
N GLN A 75 0.73 -4.89 -13.81
CA GLN A 75 -0.45 -4.45 -13.08
C GLN A 75 -0.28 -4.77 -11.59
N VAL A 76 -0.57 -3.83 -10.69
CA VAL A 76 -0.63 -4.13 -9.25
C VAL A 76 -1.85 -5.01 -9.00
N GLU A 77 -1.63 -6.24 -8.54
CA GLU A 77 -2.69 -7.23 -8.31
C GLU A 77 -3.16 -7.26 -6.85
N MET A 78 -2.36 -6.74 -5.92
CA MET A 78 -2.72 -6.62 -4.51
C MET A 78 -1.91 -5.51 -3.84
N VAL A 79 -2.51 -4.84 -2.85
CA VAL A 79 -1.82 -3.88 -1.99
C VAL A 79 -1.76 -4.36 -0.55
N LEU A 80 -0.55 -4.49 0.00
CA LEU A 80 -0.30 -4.64 1.42
C LEU A 80 -0.13 -3.25 2.04
N ILE A 81 -1.10 -2.81 2.82
CA ILE A 81 -1.07 -1.50 3.49
C ILE A 81 -0.25 -1.59 4.78
N ALA A 82 0.83 -0.81 4.85
CA ALA A 82 1.69 -0.63 6.03
C ALA A 82 1.64 0.80 6.59
N ILE A 83 0.67 1.61 6.14
CA ILE A 83 0.50 3.00 6.57
C ILE A 83 -0.25 3.07 7.89
N HIS A 84 0.32 3.76 8.87
CA HIS A 84 -0.31 4.07 10.17
C HIS A 84 -0.91 5.48 10.12
N GLY A 85 -2.17 5.60 10.54
CA GLY A 85 -2.97 6.80 10.39
C GLY A 85 -3.51 7.01 8.98
N SER A 86 -3.78 8.27 8.63
CA SER A 86 -4.27 8.62 7.30
C SER A 86 -3.19 8.49 6.22
N PRO A 87 -3.51 7.96 5.02
CA PRO A 87 -4.80 7.45 4.57
C PRO A 87 -4.99 5.92 4.79
N GLY A 88 -4.08 5.25 5.49
CA GLY A 88 -4.02 3.79 5.60
C GLY A 88 -5.05 3.17 6.53
N GLU A 89 -5.47 3.87 7.57
CA GLU A 89 -6.34 3.33 8.62
C GLU A 89 -7.70 4.04 8.71
N ASP A 90 -7.92 5.11 7.94
CA ASP A 90 -9.13 5.94 8.02
C ASP A 90 -10.17 5.65 6.91
N GLY A 91 -9.93 4.62 6.11
CA GLY A 91 -10.82 4.18 5.02
C GLY A 91 -10.56 4.88 3.68
N ARG A 92 -9.70 5.90 3.60
CA ARG A 92 -9.46 6.64 2.35
C ARG A 92 -8.71 5.81 1.33
N LEU A 93 -7.63 5.14 1.72
CA LEU A 93 -6.87 4.30 0.82
C LEU A 93 -7.68 3.07 0.41
N GLN A 94 -8.41 2.46 1.35
CA GLN A 94 -9.33 1.37 1.07
C GLN A 94 -10.35 1.76 -0.01
N GLY A 95 -10.97 2.93 0.11
CA GLY A 95 -11.96 3.38 -0.87
C GLY A 95 -11.37 3.61 -2.26
N PHE A 96 -10.13 4.11 -2.33
CA PHE A 96 -9.40 4.19 -3.59
C PHE A 96 -9.17 2.80 -4.20
N LEU A 97 -8.72 1.83 -3.41
CA LEU A 97 -8.43 0.48 -3.88
C LEU A 97 -9.70 -0.28 -4.28
N ASP A 98 -10.80 -0.08 -3.55
CA ASP A 98 -12.13 -0.62 -3.91
C ASP A 98 -12.57 -0.12 -5.29
N LEU A 99 -12.40 1.18 -5.58
CA LEU A 99 -12.73 1.77 -6.89
C LEU A 99 -11.85 1.22 -8.01
N MET A 100 -10.59 0.91 -7.70
CA MET A 100 -9.65 0.29 -8.64
C MET A 100 -9.87 -1.21 -8.80
N GLY A 101 -10.71 -1.84 -7.98
CA GLY A 101 -10.89 -3.30 -7.96
C GLY A 101 -9.66 -4.06 -7.48
N ILE A 102 -8.76 -3.42 -6.72
CA ILE A 102 -7.51 -4.02 -6.25
C ILE A 102 -7.71 -4.51 -4.81
N PRO A 103 -7.50 -5.81 -4.53
CA PRO A 103 -7.62 -6.33 -3.18
C PRO A 103 -6.51 -5.83 -2.26
N TYR A 104 -6.83 -5.71 -0.98
CA TYR A 104 -5.90 -5.37 0.11
C TYR A 104 -6.18 -6.21 1.35
N GLN A 105 -5.22 -6.26 2.28
CA GLN A 105 -5.23 -7.19 3.41
C GLN A 105 -5.90 -6.66 4.69
N THR A 106 -6.16 -5.35 4.77
CA THR A 106 -6.79 -4.72 5.94
C THR A 106 -8.33 -4.84 5.89
N GLY A 107 -9.02 -4.30 6.90
CA GLY A 107 -10.48 -4.15 6.86
C GLY A 107 -10.92 -3.18 5.78
N GLY A 108 -12.17 -3.29 5.32
CA GLY A 108 -12.73 -2.38 4.31
C GLY A 108 -13.05 -0.98 4.84
N VAL A 109 -13.51 -0.09 3.95
CA VAL A 109 -13.74 1.35 4.23
C VAL A 109 -14.49 1.60 5.54
N LEU A 110 -15.64 0.96 5.73
CA LEU A 110 -16.47 1.18 6.93
C LEU A 110 -15.75 0.71 8.20
N ASN A 111 -15.10 -0.46 8.16
CA ASN A 111 -14.38 -0.97 9.31
C ASN A 111 -13.26 0.01 9.72
N SER A 112 -12.41 0.39 8.77
CA SER A 112 -11.31 1.34 8.99
C SER A 112 -11.81 2.66 9.56
N ALA A 113 -12.86 3.26 8.95
CA ALA A 113 -13.42 4.52 9.45
C ALA A 113 -13.96 4.43 10.89
N LEU A 114 -14.64 3.33 11.25
CA LEU A 114 -15.19 3.12 12.58
C LEU A 114 -14.10 2.88 13.63
N THR A 115 -13.09 2.08 13.31
CA THR A 115 -11.99 1.74 14.24
C THR A 115 -10.97 2.86 14.39
N PHE A 116 -10.87 3.75 13.40
CA PHE A 116 -9.98 4.90 13.47
C PHE A 116 -10.54 6.02 14.36
N ASN A 117 -11.86 6.24 14.31
CA ASN A 117 -12.50 7.21 15.18
C ASN A 117 -12.77 6.62 16.57
N LYS A 118 -11.94 6.99 17.55
CA LYS A 118 -12.04 6.53 18.95
C LYS A 118 -13.44 6.66 19.55
N HIS A 119 -14.14 7.76 19.26
CA HIS A 119 -15.50 7.97 19.76
C HIS A 119 -16.43 6.92 19.16
N THR A 120 -16.43 6.76 17.83
CA THR A 120 -17.29 5.81 17.15
C THR A 120 -16.95 4.36 17.48
N THR A 121 -15.66 4.02 17.65
CA THR A 121 -15.22 2.66 18.03
C THR A 121 -15.84 2.17 19.34
N THR A 122 -16.13 3.09 20.27
CA THR A 122 -16.65 2.78 21.61
C THR A 122 -18.14 3.09 21.79
N ALA A 123 -18.79 3.61 20.74
CA ALA A 123 -20.17 4.05 20.79
C ALA A 123 -21.20 2.95 20.48
N LEU A 124 -20.75 1.78 20.01
CA LEU A 124 -21.58 0.62 19.68
C LEU A 124 -21.58 -0.42 20.80
#